data_AF-A0A411HJQ3-F1
#
_entry.id   AF-A0A411HJQ3-F1
#
_cell.length_a   1.000
_cell.length_b   1.000
_cell.length_c   1.000
_cell.angle_alpha   90.00
_cell.angle_beta   90.00
_cell.angle_gamma   90.00
#
_symmetry.space_group_name_H-M   'P 1'
#
loop_
_entity.id
_entity.type
_entity.pdbx_description
1 polymer ?
#
loop_
_entity_poly.entity_id
_entity_poly.type
_entity_poly.pdbx_seq_one_letter_code
_entity_poly.pdbx_strand_id
1 'polypeptide(L)'
;MSEGAILLVDEIENGLEPHRIIGAIAQLKADQVKAIFEHKAVGQVLMTTHSDVALGEAGTKGLFVAQTSRPARHMSLRAPSMPDPIHLLLRYTPRALFARRILVCEGMTEVGLLLGIRENWPASHEGRPIEQLGAAIADGNGGQAVSMAVELSKLGYAIALYRDSDVLLTPPQIAELAEHHIAATCMRRD
;
A
#
# COMPACT_ATOMS: atom_id res chain seq x y z
N MET A 1 -20.49 25.79 -3.70
CA MET A 1 -21.65 25.05 -4.24
C MET A 1 -22.66 24.93 -3.10
N SER A 2 -23.93 25.28 -3.32
CA SER A 2 -24.98 25.31 -2.27
C SER A 2 -25.58 23.93 -1.96
N GLU A 3 -25.31 22.94 -2.80
CA GLU A 3 -25.66 21.53 -2.59
C GLU A 3 -24.38 20.69 -2.59
N GLY A 4 -24.29 19.70 -1.70
CA GLY A 4 -23.17 18.79 -1.65
C GLY A 4 -23.09 18.01 -2.96
N ALA A 5 -22.03 18.23 -3.73
CA ALA A 5 -21.83 17.57 -5.01
C ALA A 5 -21.05 16.25 -4.84
N ILE A 6 -21.27 15.30 -5.75
CA ILE A 6 -20.41 14.13 -5.91
C ILE A 6 -19.45 14.42 -7.07
N LEU A 7 -18.15 14.41 -6.78
CA LEU A 7 -17.08 14.55 -7.77
C LEU A 7 -16.47 13.18 -8.05
N LEU A 8 -16.47 12.78 -9.32
CA LEU A 8 -15.79 11.59 -9.81
C LEU A 8 -14.58 12.03 -10.64
N VAL A 9 -13.39 11.56 -10.28
CA VAL A 9 -12.17 11.81 -11.04
C VAL A 9 -11.53 10.48 -11.43
N ASP A 10 -11.44 10.21 -12.72
CA ASP A 10 -10.70 9.06 -13.21
C ASP A 10 -9.25 9.45 -13.49
N GLU A 11 -8.30 8.69 -12.95
CA GLU A 11 -6.85 8.92 -13.09
C GLU A 11 -6.46 10.39 -12.80
N ILE A 12 -6.52 10.79 -11.52
CA ILE A 12 -6.22 12.17 -11.07
C ILE A 12 -4.86 12.70 -11.58
N GLU A 13 -3.92 11.82 -11.88
CA GLU A 13 -2.61 12.12 -12.43
C GLU A 13 -2.58 12.42 -13.94
N ASN A 14 -3.66 12.15 -14.68
CA ASN A 14 -3.65 12.23 -16.13
C ASN A 14 -3.42 13.67 -16.60
N GLY A 15 -2.33 13.89 -17.33
CA GLY A 15 -1.91 15.22 -17.81
C GLY A 15 -1.36 16.16 -16.73
N LEU A 16 -1.13 15.68 -15.50
CA LEU A 16 -0.55 16.45 -14.39
C LEU A 16 0.86 15.94 -14.05
N GLU A 17 1.79 16.88 -13.86
CA GLU A 17 3.09 16.57 -13.26
C GLU A 17 2.94 16.33 -11.73
N PRO A 18 3.89 15.65 -11.06
CA PRO A 18 3.79 15.26 -9.65
C PRO A 18 3.35 16.40 -8.70
N HIS A 19 3.93 17.58 -8.82
CA HIS A 19 3.56 18.72 -7.97
C HIS A 19 2.12 19.21 -8.17
N ARG A 20 1.59 19.10 -9.40
CA ARG A 20 0.22 19.47 -9.71
C ARG A 20 -0.78 18.42 -9.19
N ILE A 21 -0.41 17.15 -9.16
CA ILE A 21 -1.19 16.09 -8.50
C ILE A 21 -1.35 16.40 -7.02
N ILE A 22 -0.23 16.68 -6.35
CA ILE A 22 -0.20 17.03 -4.92
C ILE A 22 -1.09 18.26 -4.68
N GLY A 23 -0.91 19.32 -5.46
CA GLY A 23 -1.70 20.54 -5.35
C GLY A 23 -3.21 20.31 -5.56
N ALA A 24 -3.59 19.49 -6.54
CA ALA A 24 -4.98 19.16 -6.81
C ALA A 24 -5.63 18.41 -5.63
N ILE A 25 -4.98 17.38 -5.10
CA ILE A 25 -5.50 16.61 -3.96
C ILE A 25 -5.54 17.49 -2.70
N ALA A 26 -4.51 18.30 -2.46
CA ALA A 26 -4.50 19.24 -1.34
C ALA A 26 -5.64 20.26 -1.42
N GLN A 27 -5.93 20.78 -2.61
CA GLN A 27 -7.06 21.70 -2.83
C GLN A 27 -8.40 21.00 -2.56
N LEU A 28 -8.61 19.78 -3.06
CA LEU A 28 -9.83 19.01 -2.81
C LEU A 28 -10.06 18.78 -1.31
N LYS A 29 -9.01 18.46 -0.55
CA LYS A 29 -9.08 18.34 0.91
C LYS A 29 -9.41 19.68 1.58
N ALA A 30 -8.76 20.76 1.16
CA ALA A 30 -8.98 22.10 1.70
C ALA A 30 -10.43 22.56 1.48
N ASP A 31 -11.01 22.28 0.31
CA ASP A 31 -12.40 22.60 0.00
C ASP A 31 -13.38 21.83 0.89
N GLN A 32 -13.11 20.56 1.20
CA GLN A 32 -13.91 19.78 2.15
C GLN A 32 -13.83 20.37 3.57
N VAL A 33 -12.62 20.69 4.05
CA VAL A 33 -12.41 21.31 5.38
C VAL A 33 -13.12 22.66 5.46
N LYS A 34 -13.04 23.47 4.40
CA LYS A 34 -13.73 24.76 4.31
C LYS A 34 -15.24 24.59 4.38
N ALA A 35 -15.81 23.62 3.65
CA ALA A 35 -17.25 23.34 3.71
C ALA A 35 -17.70 22.96 5.13
N ILE A 36 -16.93 22.13 5.83
CA ILE A 36 -17.18 21.77 7.24
C ILE A 36 -17.17 23.02 8.12
N PHE A 37 -16.11 23.84 8.02
CA PHE A 37 -15.96 25.05 8.82
C PHE A 37 -17.09 26.06 8.58
N GLU A 38 -17.49 26.23 7.33
CA GLU A 38 -18.57 27.14 6.92
C GLU A 38 -19.98 26.57 7.14
N HIS A 39 -20.12 25.38 7.74
CA HIS A 39 -21.40 24.69 7.96
C HIS A 39 -22.22 24.51 6.67
N LYS A 40 -21.53 24.25 5.57
CA LYS A 40 -22.12 23.95 4.26
C LYS A 40 -22.20 22.44 4.04
N ALA A 41 -23.00 22.03 3.06
CA ALA A 41 -23.02 20.63 2.63
C ALA A 41 -21.63 20.21 2.14
N VAL A 42 -21.08 19.15 2.73
CA VAL A 42 -19.79 18.57 2.34
C VAL A 42 -20.03 17.59 1.19
N GLY A 43 -19.43 17.85 0.04
CA GLY A 43 -19.49 16.95 -1.11
C GLY A 43 -18.66 15.68 -0.91
N GLN A 44 -18.88 14.68 -1.76
CA GLN A 44 -18.08 13.45 -1.80
C GLN A 44 -17.12 13.48 -2.99
N VAL A 45 -15.87 13.11 -2.76
CA VAL A 45 -14.87 12.96 -3.84
C VAL A 45 -14.51 11.49 -3.95
N LEU A 46 -14.71 10.91 -5.14
CA LEU A 46 -14.25 9.59 -5.50
C LEU A 46 -13.24 9.74 -6.62
N MET A 47 -12.03 9.21 -6.41
CA MET A 47 -10.98 9.28 -7.40
C MET A 47 -10.27 7.94 -7.57
N THR A 48 -9.87 7.64 -8.80
CA THR A 48 -8.99 6.52 -9.13
C THR A 48 -7.57 7.04 -9.39
N THR A 49 -6.57 6.18 -9.19
CA THR A 49 -5.18 6.52 -9.41
C THR A 49 -4.34 5.26 -9.64
N HIS A 50 -3.37 5.40 -10.54
CA HIS A 50 -2.21 4.53 -10.75
C HIS A 50 -0.90 5.23 -10.34
N SER A 51 -0.97 6.43 -9.77
CA SER A 51 0.14 7.24 -9.32
C SER A 51 0.45 7.02 -7.84
N ASP A 52 1.72 6.69 -7.57
CA ASP A 52 2.24 6.54 -6.22
C ASP A 52 2.28 7.89 -5.47
N VAL A 53 2.47 9.00 -6.19
CA VAL A 53 2.37 10.37 -5.69
C VAL A 53 0.95 10.69 -5.20
N ALA A 54 -0.06 10.38 -6.01
CA ALA A 54 -1.45 10.61 -5.64
C ALA A 54 -1.86 9.77 -4.43
N LEU A 55 -1.39 8.52 -4.35
CA LEU A 55 -1.68 7.61 -3.25
C LEU A 55 -1.04 8.07 -1.93
N GLY A 56 0.22 8.51 -2.00
CA GLY A 56 0.94 9.10 -0.87
C GLY A 56 0.27 10.38 -0.36
N GLU A 57 -0.16 11.26 -1.28
CA GLU A 57 -0.86 12.48 -0.90
C GLU A 57 -2.26 12.18 -0.36
N ALA A 58 -3.07 11.29 -0.97
CA ALA A 58 -4.44 11.00 -0.52
C ALA A 58 -4.51 10.56 0.97
N GLY A 59 -3.52 9.79 1.41
CA GLY A 59 -3.40 9.30 2.78
C GLY A 59 -4.37 8.14 3.08
N THR A 60 -4.24 7.57 4.29
CA THR A 60 -4.88 6.30 4.66
C THR A 60 -6.40 6.36 4.77
N LYS A 61 -6.97 7.50 5.19
CA LYS A 61 -8.42 7.67 5.33
C LYS A 61 -9.16 7.62 3.98
N GLY A 62 -8.49 8.03 2.91
CA GLY A 62 -9.04 8.01 1.55
C GLY A 62 -8.68 6.74 0.77
N LEU A 63 -7.99 5.79 1.38
CA LEU A 63 -7.49 4.60 0.69
C LEU A 63 -8.57 3.50 0.65
N PHE A 64 -8.92 3.12 -0.57
CA PHE A 64 -9.73 1.94 -0.83
C PHE A 64 -9.06 1.10 -1.92
N VAL A 65 -8.88 -0.19 -1.63
CA VAL A 65 -8.31 -1.16 -2.57
C VAL A 65 -9.46 -1.91 -3.24
N ALA A 66 -9.59 -1.70 -4.55
CA ALA A 66 -10.55 -2.41 -5.38
C ALA A 66 -9.89 -3.63 -6.03
N GLN A 67 -10.46 -4.82 -5.79
CA GLN A 67 -9.99 -6.07 -6.39
C GLN A 67 -11.15 -6.79 -7.07
N THR A 68 -10.93 -7.26 -8.29
CA THR A 68 -11.93 -8.03 -9.04
C THR A 68 -11.55 -9.51 -9.04
N SER A 69 -12.42 -10.35 -8.48
CA SER A 69 -12.24 -11.79 -8.52
C SER A 69 -12.43 -12.33 -9.93
N ARG A 70 -11.70 -13.39 -10.29
CA ARG A 70 -11.88 -14.12 -11.55
C ARG A 70 -12.19 -15.60 -11.25
N PRO A 71 -13.07 -16.26 -12.03
CA PRO A 71 -13.77 -15.75 -13.22
C PRO A 71 -15.04 -14.94 -12.92
N ALA A 72 -15.53 -14.92 -11.67
CA ALA A 72 -16.84 -14.38 -11.29
C ALA A 72 -17.00 -12.85 -11.47
N ARG A 73 -15.92 -12.09 -11.67
CA ARG A 73 -15.91 -10.63 -11.81
C ARG A 73 -16.56 -9.88 -10.63
N HIS A 74 -16.52 -10.45 -9.43
CA HIS A 74 -16.96 -9.75 -8.23
C HIS A 74 -15.92 -8.71 -7.82
N MET A 75 -16.32 -7.45 -7.70
CA MET A 75 -15.46 -6.38 -7.20
C MET A 75 -15.60 -6.25 -5.67
N SER A 76 -14.52 -6.49 -4.94
CA SER A 76 -14.43 -6.20 -3.51
C SER A 76 -13.71 -4.87 -3.29
N LEU A 77 -14.23 -4.06 -2.36
CA LEU A 77 -13.60 -2.82 -1.92
C LEU A 77 -13.18 -2.99 -0.46
N ARG A 78 -11.89 -2.77 -0.17
CA ARG A 78 -11.31 -2.94 1.17
C ARG A 78 -10.62 -1.65 1.60
N ALA A 79 -10.84 -1.24 2.83
CA ALA A 79 -10.14 -0.10 3.45
C ALA A 79 -9.27 -0.60 4.60
N PRO A 80 -8.19 0.13 4.97
CA PRO A 80 -7.39 -0.21 6.14
C PRO A 80 -8.26 -0.22 7.41
N SER A 81 -8.24 -1.32 8.13
CA SER A 81 -8.74 -1.44 9.50
C SER A 81 -7.81 -0.77 10.52
N MET A 82 -6.50 -0.80 10.27
CA MET A 82 -5.45 -0.15 11.06
C MET A 82 -4.70 0.88 10.20
N PRO A 83 -4.95 2.18 10.37
CA PRO A 83 -4.34 3.21 9.52
C PRO A 83 -2.83 3.36 9.68
N ASP A 84 -2.27 3.18 10.88
CA ASP A 84 -0.88 3.57 11.16
C ASP A 84 0.17 2.79 10.33
N PRO A 85 0.12 1.44 10.25
CA PRO A 85 1.09 0.69 9.43
C PRO A 85 0.98 1.06 7.94
N ILE A 86 -0.24 1.24 7.43
CA ILE A 86 -0.46 1.60 6.02
C ILE A 86 0.00 3.04 5.75
N HIS A 87 -0.11 3.95 6.72
CA HIS A 87 0.37 5.32 6.57
C HIS A 87 1.88 5.38 6.32
N LEU A 88 2.65 4.53 7.00
CA LEU A 88 4.08 4.43 6.76
C LEU A 88 4.38 3.86 5.36
N LEU A 89 3.65 2.82 4.94
CA LEU A 89 3.76 2.28 3.59
C LEU A 89 3.48 3.36 2.53
N LEU A 90 2.43 4.16 2.70
CA LEU A 90 2.08 5.26 1.80
C LEU A 90 3.16 6.35 1.74
N ARG A 91 3.91 6.56 2.83
CA ARG A 91 4.99 7.54 2.89
C ARG A 91 6.26 7.08 2.18
N TYR A 92 6.64 5.82 2.33
CA TYR A 92 7.95 5.33 1.89
C TYR A 92 7.89 4.49 0.62
N THR A 93 6.89 3.63 0.47
CA THR A 93 6.77 2.69 -0.64
C THR A 93 5.32 2.53 -1.16
N PRO A 94 4.60 3.63 -1.49
CA PRO A 94 3.19 3.58 -1.94
C PRO A 94 3.00 2.68 -3.17
N ARG A 95 4.01 2.64 -4.06
CA ARG A 95 4.01 1.79 -5.26
C ARG A 95 3.80 0.30 -4.99
N ALA A 96 4.09 -0.19 -3.77
CA ALA A 96 3.88 -1.58 -3.40
C ALA A 96 2.39 -1.98 -3.50
N LEU A 97 1.47 -1.03 -3.31
CA LEU A 97 0.03 -1.26 -3.44
C LEU A 97 -0.44 -1.50 -4.89
N PHE A 98 0.41 -1.27 -5.90
CA PHE A 98 0.11 -1.65 -7.28
C PHE A 98 0.55 -3.08 -7.63
N ALA A 99 1.27 -3.75 -6.72
CA ALA A 99 1.70 -5.13 -6.93
C ALA A 99 0.60 -6.13 -6.61
N ARG A 100 0.69 -7.33 -7.23
CA ARG A 100 -0.17 -8.47 -6.89
C ARG A 100 0.29 -9.18 -5.63
N ARG A 101 1.60 -9.10 -5.34
CA ARG A 101 2.26 -9.74 -4.21
C ARG A 101 3.24 -8.75 -3.60
N ILE A 102 3.33 -8.71 -2.28
CA ILE A 102 4.24 -7.80 -1.57
C ILE A 102 5.09 -8.63 -0.59
N LEU A 103 6.40 -8.48 -0.70
CA LEU A 103 7.36 -8.97 0.28
C LEU A 103 7.65 -7.83 1.27
N VAL A 104 7.12 -7.94 2.48
CA VAL A 104 7.38 -6.99 3.56
C VAL A 104 8.69 -7.38 4.22
N CYS A 105 9.62 -6.43 4.28
CA CYS A 105 10.90 -6.59 4.97
C CYS A 105 10.80 -6.02 6.38
N GLU A 106 11.61 -6.51 7.33
CA GLU A 106 11.67 -5.87 8.65
C GLU A 106 12.12 -4.42 8.54
N GLY A 107 13.28 -4.15 7.93
CA GLY A 107 13.75 -2.78 7.74
C GLY A 107 14.57 -2.58 6.46
N MET A 108 15.20 -1.42 6.37
CA MET A 108 15.97 -1.00 5.19
C MET A 108 17.19 -1.88 4.87
N THR A 109 17.75 -2.57 5.87
CA THR A 109 18.86 -3.53 5.66
C THR A 109 18.40 -4.70 4.79
N GLU A 110 17.28 -5.32 5.15
CA GLU A 110 16.65 -6.41 4.42
C GLU A 110 16.16 -5.96 3.05
N VAL A 111 15.57 -4.75 2.97
CA VAL A 111 15.19 -4.14 1.69
C VAL A 111 16.41 -4.02 0.78
N GLY A 112 17.53 -3.50 1.28
CA GLY A 112 18.77 -3.36 0.51
C GLY A 112 19.28 -4.70 -0.03
N LEU A 113 19.30 -5.74 0.80
CA LEU A 113 19.67 -7.09 0.38
C LEU A 113 18.75 -7.61 -0.74
N LEU A 114 17.44 -7.52 -0.53
CA LEU A 114 16.45 -8.02 -1.49
C LEU A 114 16.43 -7.19 -2.78
N LEU A 115 16.76 -5.90 -2.73
CA LEU A 115 16.95 -5.07 -3.91
C LEU A 115 18.17 -5.53 -4.73
N GLY A 116 19.28 -5.92 -4.08
CA GLY A 116 20.43 -6.51 -4.77
C GLY A 116 20.12 -7.87 -5.42
N ILE A 117 19.31 -8.71 -4.76
CA ILE A 117 18.80 -9.95 -5.35
C ILE A 117 17.88 -9.64 -6.54
N ARG A 118 16.95 -8.69 -6.37
CA ARG A 118 16.01 -8.23 -7.39
C ARG A 118 16.74 -7.73 -8.65
N GLU A 119 17.82 -6.98 -8.50
CA GLU A 119 18.61 -6.47 -9.62
C GLU A 119 19.19 -7.60 -10.48
N ASN A 120 19.65 -8.68 -9.84
CA ASN A 120 20.23 -9.84 -10.52
C ASN A 120 19.21 -10.93 -10.87
N TRP A 121 17.97 -10.80 -10.39
CA TRP A 121 16.89 -11.77 -10.57
C TRP A 121 16.66 -12.16 -12.04
N PRO A 122 16.61 -11.23 -13.02
CA PRO A 122 16.35 -11.58 -14.41
C PRO A 122 17.34 -12.59 -15.00
N ALA A 123 18.62 -12.56 -14.60
CA ALA A 123 19.66 -13.43 -15.14
C ALA A 123 19.37 -14.93 -14.89
N SER A 124 18.70 -15.24 -13.78
CA SER A 124 18.32 -16.61 -13.41
C SER A 124 16.87 -16.96 -13.77
N HIS A 125 16.11 -16.03 -14.37
CA HIS A 125 14.65 -16.17 -14.58
C HIS A 125 14.21 -15.73 -15.98
N GLU A 126 14.93 -16.18 -17.02
CA GLU A 126 14.59 -15.93 -18.43
C GLU A 126 14.46 -14.42 -18.77
N GLY A 127 15.23 -13.56 -18.10
CA GLY A 127 15.18 -12.11 -18.30
C GLY A 127 13.96 -11.42 -17.69
N ARG A 128 13.12 -12.13 -16.92
CA ARG A 128 11.92 -11.55 -16.31
C ARG A 128 12.21 -10.93 -14.94
N PRO A 129 12.09 -9.60 -14.76
CA PRO A 129 12.21 -8.97 -13.45
C PRO A 129 10.96 -9.25 -12.59
N ILE A 130 11.09 -9.04 -11.27
CA ILE A 130 10.02 -9.34 -10.31
C ILE A 130 8.75 -8.50 -10.57
N GLU A 131 8.89 -7.30 -11.13
CA GLU A 131 7.79 -6.39 -11.47
C GLU A 131 6.88 -6.98 -12.54
N GLN A 132 7.45 -7.66 -13.55
CA GLN A 132 6.66 -8.35 -14.57
C GLN A 132 5.90 -9.55 -13.99
N LEU A 133 6.39 -10.10 -12.88
CA LEU A 133 5.70 -11.12 -12.11
C LEU A 133 4.67 -10.52 -11.14
N GLY A 134 4.57 -9.20 -11.05
CA GLY A 134 3.66 -8.46 -10.18
C GLY A 134 4.06 -8.49 -8.70
N ALA A 135 5.35 -8.54 -8.40
CA ALA A 135 5.87 -8.49 -7.04
C ALA A 135 6.50 -7.12 -6.70
N ALA A 136 6.37 -6.70 -5.45
CA ALA A 136 7.06 -5.54 -4.89
C ALA A 136 7.70 -5.88 -3.54
N ILE A 137 8.73 -5.12 -3.18
CA ILE A 137 9.41 -5.18 -1.88
C ILE A 137 9.02 -3.91 -1.12
N ALA A 138 8.60 -4.05 0.14
CA ALA A 138 8.19 -2.96 1.00
C ALA A 138 8.99 -2.95 2.31
N ASP A 139 9.25 -1.75 2.84
CA ASP A 139 9.83 -1.55 4.16
C ASP A 139 8.75 -1.65 5.23
N GLY A 140 8.90 -2.59 6.16
CA GLY A 140 8.00 -2.80 7.30
C GLY A 140 8.26 -1.87 8.49
N ASN A 141 9.28 -1.00 8.42
CA ASN A 141 9.63 -0.03 9.44
C ASN A 141 9.89 -0.66 10.83
N GLY A 142 10.72 -1.71 10.84
CA GLY A 142 11.16 -2.45 12.02
C GLY A 142 10.02 -3.22 12.68
N GLY A 143 9.72 -2.87 13.94
CA GLY A 143 8.72 -3.55 14.76
C GLY A 143 7.28 -3.52 14.23
N GLN A 144 6.99 -2.73 13.18
CA GLN A 144 5.69 -2.69 12.52
C GLN A 144 5.55 -3.66 11.35
N ALA A 145 6.60 -4.40 10.99
CA ALA A 145 6.58 -5.25 9.81
C ALA A 145 5.47 -6.33 9.87
N VAL A 146 5.24 -6.91 11.05
CA VAL A 146 4.17 -7.90 11.25
C VAL A 146 2.79 -7.28 11.08
N SER A 147 2.51 -6.16 11.75
CA SER A 147 1.21 -5.50 11.67
C SER A 147 0.93 -4.96 10.28
N MET A 148 1.95 -4.44 9.58
CA MET A 148 1.85 -4.03 8.19
C MET A 148 1.53 -5.21 7.26
N ALA A 149 2.23 -6.35 7.42
CA ALA A 149 2.01 -7.54 6.62
C ALA A 149 0.58 -8.09 6.79
N VAL A 150 0.10 -8.14 8.04
CA VAL A 150 -1.27 -8.54 8.36
C VAL A 150 -2.28 -7.57 7.75
N GLU A 151 -2.04 -6.28 7.87
CA GLU A 151 -2.98 -5.27 7.36
C GLU A 151 -3.07 -5.27 5.84
N LEU A 152 -1.95 -5.48 5.15
CA LEU A 152 -1.93 -5.71 3.71
C LEU A 152 -2.65 -7.00 3.31
N SER A 153 -2.52 -8.08 4.09
CA SER A 153 -3.30 -9.31 3.86
C SER A 153 -4.80 -9.05 3.98
N LYS A 154 -5.25 -8.27 4.98
CA LYS A 154 -6.66 -7.85 5.12
C LYS A 154 -7.16 -7.01 3.94
N LEU A 155 -6.29 -6.20 3.35
CA LEU A 155 -6.54 -5.46 2.10
C LEU A 155 -6.58 -6.36 0.85
N GLY A 156 -6.32 -7.66 0.99
CA GLY A 156 -6.45 -8.66 -0.06
C GLY A 156 -5.18 -8.92 -0.86
N TYR A 157 -4.02 -8.46 -0.39
CA TYR A 157 -2.74 -8.74 -1.05
C TYR A 157 -2.19 -10.11 -0.65
N ALA A 158 -1.43 -10.74 -1.55
CA ALA A 158 -0.62 -11.91 -1.21
C ALA A 158 0.69 -11.43 -0.57
N ILE A 159 0.94 -11.83 0.68
CA ILE A 159 2.02 -11.28 1.50
C ILE A 159 2.99 -12.37 1.96
N ALA A 160 4.28 -12.02 1.97
CA ALA A 160 5.31 -12.73 2.72
C ALA A 160 6.09 -11.73 3.58
N LEU A 161 6.63 -12.20 4.70
CA LEU A 161 7.44 -11.41 5.63
C LEU A 161 8.88 -11.93 5.61
N TYR A 162 9.84 -11.04 5.40
CA TYR A 162 11.27 -11.31 5.48
C TYR A 162 11.90 -10.48 6.60
N ARG A 163 12.58 -11.13 7.53
CA ARG A 163 13.14 -10.46 8.70
C ARG A 163 14.46 -11.03 9.18
N ASP A 164 15.12 -10.36 10.12
CA ASP A 164 16.24 -10.97 10.82
C ASP A 164 15.75 -11.94 11.91
N SER A 165 16.67 -12.68 12.51
CA SER A 165 16.39 -13.58 13.63
C SER A 165 16.71 -12.98 15.00
N ASP A 166 17.02 -11.68 15.09
CA ASP A 166 17.53 -11.05 16.31
C ASP A 166 16.43 -10.94 17.37
N VAL A 167 15.19 -10.66 16.94
CA VAL A 167 14.01 -10.62 17.80
C VAL A 167 13.06 -11.74 17.42
N LEU A 168 12.79 -12.65 18.35
CA LEU A 168 11.81 -13.71 18.13
C LEU A 168 10.39 -13.14 18.01
N LEU A 169 9.59 -13.72 17.10
CA LEU A 169 8.17 -13.42 17.03
C LEU A 169 7.48 -13.89 18.29
N THR A 170 6.62 -13.04 18.85
CA THR A 170 5.79 -13.42 19.99
C THR A 170 4.74 -14.44 19.57
N PRO A 171 4.25 -15.32 20.46
CA PRO A 171 3.21 -16.29 20.12
C PRO A 171 1.95 -15.67 19.48
N PRO A 172 1.47 -14.48 19.92
CA PRO A 172 0.37 -13.79 19.23
C PRO A 172 0.69 -13.41 17.78
N GLN A 173 1.90 -12.89 17.51
CA GLN A 173 2.31 -12.55 16.15
C GLN A 173 2.40 -13.77 15.24
N ILE A 174 2.89 -14.90 15.75
CA ILE A 174 2.95 -16.16 15.00
C ILE A 174 1.54 -16.64 14.65
N ALA A 175 0.61 -16.57 15.61
CA ALA A 175 -0.79 -16.94 15.39
C ALA A 175 -1.46 -16.04 14.35
N GLU A 176 -1.25 -14.72 14.42
CA GLU A 176 -1.81 -13.75 13.48
C GLU A 176 -1.27 -13.95 12.06
N LEU A 177 0.04 -14.18 11.91
CA LEU A 177 0.64 -14.50 10.61
C LEU A 177 0.07 -15.80 10.02
N ALA A 178 -0.13 -16.83 10.85
CA ALA A 178 -0.70 -18.09 10.43
C ALA A 178 -2.17 -17.97 10.00
N GLU A 179 -2.99 -17.23 10.76
CA GLU A 179 -4.40 -16.93 10.43
C GLU A 179 -4.53 -16.26 9.07
N HIS A 180 -3.61 -15.32 8.79
CA HIS A 180 -3.56 -14.57 7.53
C HIS A 180 -2.78 -15.27 6.41
N HIS A 181 -2.33 -16.51 6.62
CA HIS A 181 -1.56 -17.31 5.66
C HIS A 181 -0.28 -16.62 5.16
N ILE A 182 0.37 -15.86 6.03
CA ILE A 182 1.59 -15.10 5.71
C ILE A 182 2.80 -15.97 6.02
N ALA A 183 3.58 -16.31 4.99
CA ALA A 183 4.86 -16.97 5.17
C ALA A 183 5.88 -15.97 5.76
N ALA A 184 6.41 -16.27 6.94
CA ALA A 184 7.50 -15.52 7.55
C ALA A 184 8.80 -16.33 7.46
N THR A 185 9.83 -15.75 6.86
CA THR A 185 11.16 -16.34 6.79
C THR A 185 12.19 -15.37 7.34
N CYS A 186 13.26 -15.91 7.92
CA CYS A 186 14.36 -15.10 8.45
C CYS A 186 15.70 -15.45 7.81
N MET A 187 16.59 -14.48 7.74
CA MET A 187 18.00 -14.76 7.52
C MET A 187 18.58 -15.35 8.81
N ARG A 188 19.00 -16.61 8.78
CA ARG A 188 19.73 -17.20 9.91
C ARG A 188 21.11 -16.56 9.95
N ARG A 189 21.49 -15.99 11.10
CA ARG A 189 22.90 -15.74 11.38
C ARG A 189 23.50 -17.06 11.85
N ASP A 190 24.45 -17.57 11.08
CA ASP A 190 25.28 -18.72 11.45
C ASP A 190 26.10 -18.41 12.71
#